data_AF-A0A7C5Z059-F1
#
_entry.id   AF-A0A7C5Z059-F1
#
_cell.length_a   1.000
_cell.length_b   1.000
_cell.length_c   1.000
_cell.angle_alpha   90.00
_cell.angle_beta   90.00
_cell.angle_gamma   90.00
#
_symmetry.space_group_name_H-M   'P 1'
#
loop_
_entity.id
_entity.type
_entity.pdbx_description
1 polymer ?
#
loop_
_entity_poly.entity_id
_entity_poly.type
_entity_poly.pdbx_seq_one_letter_code
_entity_poly.pdbx_strand_id
1 'polypeptide(L)'
;MNKRLIGLAILFFLAGILVAPYIQGVITYVSDLLTKKEVYNIYVVYSPTCPHCINLLEYLDKTGKLVIKITPEEFVRMEVYKELSKYFYGVPFIFAKVNDSFIIISGYPSKQQEIDGYFYGLETEMKLCNEMNGTEFYINNNYAFCNLSGIILGNKYAIDWLIETCKIYGCEKVE
;
A
#
# COMPACT_ATOMS: atom_id res chain seq x y z
N MET A 1 22.95 50.99 -32.44
CA MET A 1 22.16 49.81 -32.02
C MET A 1 20.97 49.67 -32.97
N ASN A 2 20.84 48.54 -33.66
CA ASN A 2 19.90 48.40 -34.78
C ASN A 2 18.45 48.33 -34.26
N LYS A 3 17.57 49.26 -34.68
CA LYS A 3 16.16 49.33 -34.22
C LYS A 3 15.39 48.01 -34.43
N ARG A 4 15.81 47.21 -35.41
CA ARG A 4 15.27 45.86 -35.68
C ARG A 4 15.63 44.83 -34.59
N LEU A 5 16.83 44.90 -34.00
CA LEU A 5 17.24 44.02 -32.91
C LEU A 5 16.47 44.31 -31.61
N ILE A 6 16.20 45.59 -31.34
CA ILE A 6 15.42 46.01 -30.17
C ILE A 6 13.96 45.53 -30.31
N GLY A 7 13.37 45.64 -31.51
CA GLY A 7 12.03 45.14 -31.79
C GLY A 7 11.90 43.63 -31.61
N LEU A 8 12.87 42.85 -32.11
CA LEU A 8 12.93 41.39 -31.92
C LEU A 8 13.05 41.00 -30.45
N ALA A 9 13.92 41.67 -29.69
CA ALA A 9 14.10 41.39 -28.27
C ALA A 9 12.83 41.65 -27.44
N ILE A 10 12.11 42.73 -27.73
CA ILE A 10 10.82 43.06 -27.08
C ILE A 10 9.75 42.00 -27.42
N LEU A 11 9.73 41.51 -28.66
CA LEU A 11 8.77 40.51 -29.11
C LEU A 11 9.00 39.15 -28.44
N PHE A 12 10.25 38.73 -28.28
CA PHE A 12 10.60 37.54 -27.50
C PHE A 12 10.28 37.69 -26.01
N PHE A 13 10.47 38.88 -25.44
CA PHE A 13 10.15 39.16 -24.05
C PHE A 13 8.63 39.10 -23.79
N LEU A 14 7.83 39.69 -24.67
CA LEU A 14 6.36 39.64 -24.62
C LEU A 14 5.84 38.21 -24.84
N ALA A 15 6.42 37.46 -25.77
CA ALA A 15 6.09 36.05 -25.97
C ALA A 15 6.42 35.22 -24.71
N GLY A 16 7.57 35.46 -24.06
CA GLY A 16 7.95 34.80 -22.81
C GLY A 16 6.94 35.05 -21.67
N ILE A 17 6.45 36.29 -21.52
CA ILE A 17 5.45 36.65 -20.50
C ILE A 17 4.11 35.94 -20.76
N LEU A 18 3.70 35.80 -22.02
CA LEU A 18 2.44 35.13 -22.38
C LEU A 18 2.48 33.62 -22.17
N VAL A 19 3.65 32.99 -22.31
CA VAL A 19 3.79 31.52 -22.24
C VAL A 19 4.12 31.06 -20.81
N ALA A 20 4.75 31.90 -19.99
CA ALA A 20 5.11 31.60 -18.61
C ALA A 20 3.95 31.10 -17.71
N PRO A 21 2.76 31.73 -17.68
CA PRO A 21 1.65 31.23 -16.87
C PRO A 21 1.11 29.89 -17.38
N TYR A 22 1.19 29.62 -18.67
CA TYR A 22 0.80 28.35 -19.25
C TYR A 22 1.77 27.23 -18.84
N ILE A 23 3.08 27.49 -18.90
CA ILE A 23 4.11 26.57 -18.41
C ILE A 23 3.93 26.30 -16.91
N GLN A 24 3.68 27.34 -16.11
CA GLN A 24 3.46 27.19 -14.67
C GLN A 24 2.20 26.36 -14.36
N GLY A 25 1.12 26.55 -15.12
CA GLY A 25 -0.10 25.76 -15.01
C GLY A 25 0.12 24.29 -15.35
N VAL A 26 0.88 24.00 -16.42
CA VAL A 26 1.27 22.63 -16.79
C VAL A 26 2.16 21.99 -15.73
N ILE A 27 3.16 22.72 -15.21
CA ILE A 27 4.04 22.22 -14.14
C ILE A 27 3.22 21.91 -12.89
N THR A 28 2.29 22.78 -12.53
CA THR A 28 1.44 22.60 -11.35
C THR A 28 0.51 21.40 -11.54
N TYR A 29 -0.13 21.27 -12.71
CA TYR A 29 -0.97 20.12 -13.06
C TYR A 29 -0.20 18.79 -13.05
N VAL A 30 0.98 18.75 -13.65
CA VAL A 30 1.86 17.57 -13.65
C VAL A 30 2.33 17.25 -12.24
N SER A 31 2.70 18.27 -11.45
CA SER A 31 3.05 18.10 -10.04
C SER A 31 1.87 17.54 -9.24
N ASP A 32 0.65 18.02 -9.46
CA ASP A 32 -0.56 17.57 -8.76
C ASP A 32 -0.95 16.12 -9.15
N LEU A 33 -0.72 15.75 -10.41
CA LEU A 33 -0.87 14.37 -10.87
C LEU A 33 0.15 13.44 -10.21
N LEU A 34 1.38 13.91 -10.01
CA LEU A 34 2.46 13.16 -9.37
C LEU A 34 2.34 13.12 -7.84
N THR A 35 1.69 14.10 -7.20
CA THR A 35 1.42 14.13 -5.76
C THR A 35 0.11 13.47 -5.37
N LYS A 36 -0.75 13.10 -6.33
CA LYS A 36 -1.96 12.32 -6.08
C LYS A 36 -1.54 10.93 -5.59
N LYS A 37 -1.38 10.80 -4.27
CA LYS A 37 -1.10 9.54 -3.59
C LYS A 37 -2.07 8.49 -4.14
N GLU A 38 -1.53 7.47 -4.78
CA GLU A 38 -2.33 6.34 -5.27
C GLU A 38 -2.99 5.68 -4.06
N VAL A 39 -4.30 5.88 -3.93
CA VAL A 39 -5.13 5.19 -2.94
C VAL A 39 -5.46 3.84 -3.53
N TYR A 40 -4.81 2.79 -3.06
CA TYR A 40 -5.25 1.44 -3.36
C TYR A 40 -6.35 1.07 -2.35
N ASN A 41 -7.36 0.33 -2.79
CA ASN A 41 -8.41 -0.19 -1.92
C ASN A 41 -7.89 -1.38 -1.08
N ILE A 42 -6.86 -1.11 -0.27
CA ILE A 42 -6.32 -2.02 0.74
C ILE A 42 -6.93 -1.59 2.07
N TYR A 43 -7.64 -2.52 2.70
CA TYR A 43 -8.37 -2.30 3.93
C TYR A 43 -7.58 -2.89 5.10
N VAL A 44 -7.40 -2.11 6.15
CA VAL A 44 -6.69 -2.52 7.37
C VAL A 44 -7.65 -2.37 8.55
N VAL A 45 -8.15 -3.50 9.04
CA VAL A 45 -8.89 -3.56 10.30
C VAL A 45 -7.87 -3.49 11.43
N TYR A 46 -7.95 -2.44 12.26
CA TYR A 46 -6.92 -2.13 13.25
C TYR A 46 -7.50 -1.67 14.58
N SER A 47 -6.68 -1.76 15.63
CA SER A 47 -6.93 -1.09 16.91
C SER A 47 -5.77 -0.15 17.24
N PRO A 48 -6.02 1.07 17.74
CA PRO A 48 -4.98 2.03 18.10
C PRO A 48 -4.13 1.57 19.29
N THR A 49 -4.59 0.59 20.07
CA THR A 49 -3.85 0.03 21.22
C THR A 49 -3.10 -1.25 20.88
N CYS A 50 -3.23 -1.78 19.66
CA CYS A 50 -2.56 -3.02 19.26
C CYS A 50 -1.13 -2.75 18.79
N PRO A 51 -0.08 -3.28 19.46
CA PRO A 51 1.31 -3.05 19.08
C PRO A 51 1.65 -3.51 17.65
N HIS A 52 1.00 -4.58 17.19
CA HIS A 52 1.12 -5.10 15.84
C HIS A 52 0.52 -4.14 14.80
N CYS A 53 -0.66 -3.57 15.10
CA CYS A 53 -1.30 -2.56 14.26
C CYS A 53 -0.46 -1.30 14.17
N ILE A 54 0.09 -0.84 15.30
CA ILE A 54 0.97 0.35 15.34
C ILE A 54 2.18 0.13 14.44
N ASN A 55 2.86 -1.01 14.58
CA ASN A 55 4.04 -1.32 13.76
C ASN A 55 3.69 -1.39 12.25
N LEU A 56 2.59 -2.04 11.88
CA LEU A 56 2.10 -2.08 10.50
C LEU A 56 1.79 -0.68 9.95
N LEU A 57 1.09 0.16 10.72
CA LEU A 57 0.72 1.50 10.30
C LEU A 57 1.95 2.41 10.17
N GLU A 58 2.91 2.33 11.10
CA GLU A 58 4.20 3.02 10.98
C GLU A 58 4.94 2.59 9.71
N TYR A 59 4.88 1.30 9.36
CA TYR A 59 5.48 0.78 8.13
C TYR A 59 4.78 1.37 6.89
N LEU A 60 3.45 1.27 6.81
CA LEU A 60 2.66 1.78 5.70
C LEU A 60 2.83 3.30 5.51
N ASP A 61 2.87 4.08 6.59
CA ASP A 61 3.10 5.52 6.54
C ASP A 61 4.47 5.86 5.92
N LYS A 62 5.53 5.09 6.23
CA LYS A 62 6.87 5.25 5.62
C LYS A 62 6.89 4.95 4.13
N THR A 63 6.09 3.99 3.66
CA THR A 63 5.98 3.68 2.22
C THR A 63 5.21 4.75 1.43
N GLY A 64 4.60 5.71 2.11
CA GLY A 64 3.81 6.78 1.50
C GLY A 64 2.48 6.30 0.89
N LYS A 65 2.08 5.05 1.17
CA LYS A 65 0.89 4.42 0.61
C LYS A 65 -0.32 4.63 1.52
N LEU A 66 -1.43 5.09 0.92
CA LEU A 66 -2.68 5.28 1.66
C LEU A 66 -3.46 3.97 1.65
N VAL A 67 -3.73 3.47 2.86
CA VAL A 67 -4.65 2.36 3.11
C VAL A 67 -5.94 2.89 3.73
N ILE A 68 -7.02 2.13 3.60
CA ILE A 68 -8.31 2.39 4.23
C ILE A 68 -8.28 1.75 5.62
N LYS A 69 -8.14 2.58 6.65
CA LYS A 69 -8.10 2.12 8.04
C LYS A 69 -9.54 1.97 8.54
N ILE A 70 -9.86 0.82 9.13
CA ILE A 70 -11.21 0.50 9.63
C ILE A 70 -11.10 -0.04 11.05
N THR A 71 -12.02 0.33 11.93
CA THR A 71 -12.15 -0.27 13.26
C THR A 71 -12.88 -1.62 13.20
N PRO A 72 -12.71 -2.54 14.17
CA PRO A 72 -13.49 -3.78 14.19
C PRO A 72 -15.00 -3.55 14.14
N GLU A 73 -15.50 -2.51 14.80
CA GLU A 73 -16.93 -2.15 14.83
C GLU A 73 -17.45 -1.71 13.46
N GLU A 74 -16.65 -0.98 12.70
CA GLU A 74 -16.96 -0.62 11.32
C GLU A 74 -16.88 -1.84 10.39
N PHE A 75 -15.86 -2.69 10.56
CA PHE A 75 -15.69 -3.90 9.76
C PHE A 75 -16.90 -4.84 9.87
N VAL A 76 -17.43 -5.03 11.07
CA VAL A 76 -18.65 -5.85 11.32
C VAL A 76 -19.88 -5.34 10.58
N ARG A 77 -19.91 -4.04 10.21
CA ARG A 77 -21.03 -3.43 9.48
C ARG A 77 -20.88 -3.47 7.95
N MET A 78 -19.71 -3.84 7.45
CA MET A 78 -19.46 -3.95 6.00
C MET A 78 -20.16 -5.18 5.41
N GLU A 79 -20.58 -5.12 4.15
CA GLU A 79 -21.28 -6.25 3.51
C GLU A 79 -20.39 -7.50 3.43
N VAL A 80 -19.09 -7.30 3.18
CA VAL A 80 -18.08 -8.36 3.11
C VAL A 80 -17.79 -9.06 4.43
N TYR A 81 -18.26 -8.54 5.56
CA TYR A 81 -18.05 -9.18 6.85
C TYR A 81 -18.57 -10.62 6.86
N LYS A 82 -19.70 -10.89 6.20
CA LYS A 82 -20.29 -12.23 6.11
C LYS A 82 -19.33 -13.24 5.47
N GLU A 83 -18.58 -12.81 4.48
CA GLU A 83 -17.62 -13.66 3.77
C GLU A 83 -16.29 -13.78 4.52
N LEU A 84 -15.81 -12.67 5.11
CA LEU A 84 -14.48 -12.55 5.70
C LEU A 84 -14.42 -12.90 7.19
N SER A 85 -15.55 -12.93 7.90
CA SER A 85 -15.59 -13.16 9.36
C SER A 85 -14.97 -14.48 9.79
N LYS A 86 -15.06 -15.54 8.97
CA LYS A 86 -14.41 -16.84 9.23
C LYS A 86 -12.87 -16.78 9.25
N TYR A 87 -12.28 -15.71 8.71
CA TYR A 87 -10.84 -15.49 8.69
C TYR A 87 -10.40 -14.43 9.71
N PHE A 88 -11.36 -13.76 10.36
CA PHE A 88 -11.09 -12.67 11.27
C PHE A 88 -10.89 -13.18 12.71
N TYR A 89 -9.62 -13.39 13.09
CA TYR A 89 -9.23 -13.85 14.42
C TYR A 89 -8.73 -12.73 15.35
N GLY A 90 -8.68 -11.49 14.85
CA GLY A 90 -8.16 -10.34 15.57
C GLY A 90 -7.53 -9.31 14.63
N VAL A 91 -6.82 -8.33 15.20
CA VAL A 91 -6.17 -7.25 14.46
C VAL A 91 -4.64 -7.29 14.61
N PRO A 92 -3.85 -6.85 13.60
CA PRO A 92 -4.31 -6.31 12.32
C PRO A 92 -4.85 -7.41 11.39
N PHE A 93 -5.92 -7.10 10.68
CA PHE A 93 -6.49 -7.93 9.63
C PHE A 93 -6.57 -7.09 8.37
N ILE A 94 -5.89 -7.52 7.31
CA ILE A 94 -5.74 -6.77 6.08
C ILE A 94 -6.42 -7.55 4.97
N PHE A 95 -7.18 -6.85 4.13
CA PHE A 95 -7.77 -7.46 2.95
C PHE A 95 -7.81 -6.50 1.77
N ALA A 96 -7.80 -7.07 0.58
CA ALA A 96 -8.08 -6.37 -0.66
C ALA A 96 -8.79 -7.29 -1.64
N LYS A 97 -9.65 -6.74 -2.48
CA LYS A 97 -10.36 -7.48 -3.53
C LYS A 97 -9.64 -7.29 -4.87
N VAL A 98 -9.29 -8.39 -5.53
CA VAL A 98 -8.64 -8.41 -6.84
C VAL A 98 -9.30 -9.51 -7.68
N ASN A 99 -9.82 -9.15 -8.85
CA ASN A 99 -10.45 -10.09 -9.79
C ASN A 99 -11.50 -10.98 -9.10
N ASP A 100 -12.44 -10.37 -8.39
CA ASP A 100 -13.51 -11.07 -7.66
C ASP A 100 -13.05 -12.02 -6.54
N SER A 101 -11.79 -11.96 -6.13
CA SER A 101 -11.24 -12.76 -5.03
C SER A 101 -10.62 -11.87 -3.96
N PHE A 102 -10.69 -12.32 -2.69
CA PHE A 102 -10.02 -11.62 -1.58
C PHE A 102 -8.60 -12.14 -1.36
N ILE A 103 -7.66 -11.22 -1.32
CA ILE A 103 -6.36 -11.44 -0.70
C ILE A 103 -6.51 -11.07 0.77
N ILE A 104 -6.16 -12.01 1.66
CA ILE A 104 -6.30 -11.86 3.11
C ILE A 104 -4.94 -12.01 3.75
N ILE A 105 -4.52 -11.03 4.54
CA ILE A 105 -3.33 -11.09 5.39
C ILE A 105 -3.78 -10.96 6.84
N SER A 106 -3.40 -11.92 7.67
CA SER A 106 -3.74 -11.95 9.09
C SER A 106 -2.51 -11.73 9.95
N GLY A 107 -2.62 -10.81 10.90
CA GLY A 107 -1.53 -10.44 11.80
C GLY A 107 -0.49 -9.55 11.13
N TYR A 108 0.48 -9.13 11.93
CA TYR A 108 1.73 -8.45 11.55
C TYR A 108 2.66 -8.51 12.76
N PRO A 109 3.98 -8.64 12.65
CA PRO A 109 4.84 -8.64 13.84
C PRO A 109 4.77 -7.30 14.57
N SER A 110 4.77 -7.33 15.91
CA SER A 110 5.07 -6.11 16.67
C SER A 110 6.53 -5.71 16.43
N LYS A 111 6.89 -4.49 16.81
CA LYS A 111 8.28 -4.00 16.65
C LYS A 111 9.33 -4.86 17.36
N GLN A 112 8.97 -5.52 18.47
CA GLN A 112 9.89 -6.44 19.17
C GLN A 112 9.98 -7.83 18.52
N GLN A 113 8.96 -8.21 17.74
CA GLN A 113 8.90 -9.50 17.05
C GLN A 113 9.44 -9.41 15.63
N GLU A 114 9.45 -8.21 15.03
CA GLU A 114 9.95 -7.99 13.67
C GLU A 114 11.48 -8.06 13.67
N ILE A 115 12.02 -9.06 12.97
CA ILE A 115 13.45 -9.20 12.70
C ILE A 115 13.61 -9.31 11.20
N ASP A 116 14.31 -8.34 10.60
CA ASP A 116 14.52 -8.21 9.16
C ASP A 116 13.22 -8.29 8.32
N GLY A 117 12.10 -7.80 8.88
CA GLY A 117 10.80 -7.78 8.23
C GLY A 117 9.97 -9.07 8.37
N TYR A 118 10.48 -10.10 9.04
CA TYR A 118 9.80 -11.37 9.29
C TYR A 118 9.33 -11.50 10.74
N PHE A 119 8.37 -12.40 10.97
CA PHE A 119 7.91 -12.76 12.30
C PHE A 119 8.97 -13.60 13.04
N TYR A 120 9.65 -12.99 14.02
CA TYR A 120 10.80 -13.58 14.73
C TYR A 120 11.96 -14.03 13.82
N GLY A 121 12.10 -13.38 12.66
CA GLY A 121 13.15 -13.67 11.69
C GLY A 121 12.79 -14.75 10.69
N LEU A 122 13.55 -14.81 9.59
CA LEU A 122 13.29 -15.66 8.44
C LEU A 122 13.16 -17.16 8.81
N GLU A 123 14.16 -17.69 9.51
CA GLU A 123 14.20 -19.12 9.86
C GLU A 123 13.01 -19.53 10.75
N THR A 124 12.64 -18.67 11.70
CA THR A 124 11.50 -18.92 12.60
C THR A 124 10.20 -18.93 11.82
N GLU A 125 9.99 -17.95 10.93
CA GLU A 125 8.77 -17.87 10.15
C GLU A 125 8.62 -19.04 9.19
N MET A 126 9.70 -19.43 8.48
CA MET A 126 9.70 -20.63 7.63
C MET A 126 9.41 -21.90 8.43
N LYS A 127 10.01 -22.04 9.62
CA LYS A 127 9.74 -23.17 10.50
C LYS A 127 8.27 -23.22 10.92
N LEU A 128 7.70 -22.09 11.36
CA LEU A 128 6.30 -21.98 11.71
C LEU A 128 5.39 -22.30 10.52
N CYS A 129 5.74 -21.84 9.32
CA CYS A 129 5.01 -22.14 8.10
C CYS A 129 4.90 -23.66 7.89
N ASN A 130 6.03 -24.35 7.98
CA ASN A 130 6.07 -25.80 7.84
C ASN A 130 5.31 -26.54 8.95
N GLU A 131 5.46 -26.12 10.21
CA GLU A 131 4.74 -26.73 11.35
C GLU A 131 3.22 -26.56 11.26
N MET A 132 2.75 -25.48 10.63
CA MET A 132 1.33 -25.20 10.40
C MET A 132 0.79 -25.78 9.09
N ASN A 133 1.56 -26.61 8.37
CA ASN A 133 1.25 -27.10 7.03
C ASN A 133 0.91 -25.97 6.04
N GLY A 134 1.58 -24.83 6.18
CA GLY A 134 1.51 -23.71 5.25
C GLY A 134 2.28 -23.97 3.96
N THR A 135 2.02 -23.13 2.96
CA THR A 135 2.75 -23.11 1.70
C THR A 135 3.65 -21.89 1.67
N GLU A 136 4.95 -22.11 1.55
CA GLU A 136 5.94 -21.05 1.41
C GLU A 136 5.76 -20.33 0.06
N PHE A 137 5.78 -19.00 0.08
CA PHE A 137 5.71 -18.15 -1.11
C PHE A 137 7.05 -17.45 -1.34
N TYR A 138 7.51 -17.45 -2.59
CA TYR A 138 8.83 -16.93 -2.98
C TYR A 138 8.70 -15.82 -4.02
N ILE A 139 9.49 -14.76 -3.86
CA ILE A 139 9.63 -13.66 -4.83
C ILE A 139 11.10 -13.60 -5.25
N ASN A 140 11.37 -13.76 -6.55
CA ASN A 140 12.74 -13.79 -7.10
C ASN A 140 13.65 -14.81 -6.39
N ASN A 141 13.13 -16.02 -6.13
CA ASN A 141 13.80 -17.10 -5.39
C ASN A 141 14.14 -16.81 -3.92
N ASN A 142 13.68 -15.69 -3.36
CA ASN A 142 13.77 -15.42 -1.92
C ASN A 142 12.42 -15.70 -1.28
N TYR A 143 12.43 -16.37 -0.12
CA TYR A 143 11.22 -16.55 0.67
C TYR A 143 10.63 -15.17 0.99
N ALA A 144 9.32 -15.04 0.85
CA ALA A 144 8.60 -13.80 1.13
C ALA A 144 7.67 -13.98 2.33
N PHE A 145 6.75 -14.94 2.29
CA PHE A 145 5.77 -15.15 3.34
C PHE A 145 5.16 -16.55 3.27
N CYS A 146 4.41 -16.91 4.31
CA CYS A 146 3.67 -18.16 4.39
C CYS A 146 2.20 -17.97 4.02
N ASN A 147 1.65 -18.88 3.21
CA ASN A 147 0.22 -19.00 2.95
C ASN A 147 -0.37 -20.17 3.73
N LEU A 148 -1.28 -19.86 4.65
CA LEU A 148 -2.01 -20.80 5.50
C LEU A 148 -3.42 -20.99 4.94
N SER A 149 -3.55 -21.83 3.90
CA SER A 149 -4.83 -22.20 3.30
C SER A 149 -5.69 -21.01 2.86
N GLY A 150 -5.08 -20.07 2.14
CA GLY A 150 -5.74 -18.86 1.62
C GLY A 150 -5.62 -17.64 2.53
N ILE A 151 -5.01 -17.78 3.72
CA ILE A 151 -4.67 -16.66 4.60
C ILE A 151 -3.16 -16.48 4.59
N ILE A 152 -2.68 -15.30 4.23
CA ILE A 152 -1.26 -14.98 4.27
C ILE A 152 -0.88 -14.58 5.69
N LEU A 153 0.22 -15.14 6.22
CA LEU A 153 0.82 -14.68 7.46
C LEU A 153 1.41 -13.29 7.25
N GLY A 154 0.96 -12.32 8.04
CA GLY A 154 1.40 -10.95 7.88
C GLY A 154 2.84 -10.72 8.32
N ASN A 155 3.64 -10.26 7.38
CA ASN A 155 5.00 -9.76 7.56
C ASN A 155 5.23 -8.60 6.57
N LYS A 156 6.42 -7.99 6.61
CA LYS A 156 6.76 -6.85 5.74
C LYS A 156 6.59 -7.19 4.25
N TYR A 157 7.10 -8.34 3.82
CA TYR A 157 7.12 -8.77 2.43
C TYR A 157 5.73 -9.13 1.89
N ALA A 158 4.85 -9.64 2.74
CA ALA A 158 3.43 -9.85 2.41
C ALA A 158 2.72 -8.53 2.13
N ILE A 159 2.99 -7.50 2.93
CA ILE A 159 2.44 -6.16 2.72
C ILE A 159 2.99 -5.53 1.44
N ASP A 160 4.29 -5.63 1.20
CA ASP A 160 4.91 -5.12 -0.03
C ASP A 160 4.33 -5.82 -1.27
N TRP A 161 4.21 -7.14 -1.22
CA TRP A 161 3.61 -7.93 -2.30
C TRP A 161 2.15 -7.55 -2.55
N LEU A 162 1.35 -7.33 -1.50
CA LEU A 162 -0.03 -6.87 -1.65
C LEU A 162 -0.10 -5.49 -2.31
N ILE A 163 0.75 -4.55 -1.90
CA ILE A 163 0.81 -3.21 -2.50
C ILE A 163 1.16 -3.29 -3.99
N GLU A 164 2.18 -4.07 -4.35
CA GLU A 164 2.55 -4.26 -5.76
C GLU A 164 1.45 -4.98 -6.55
N THR A 165 0.77 -5.94 -5.94
CA THR A 165 -0.39 -6.60 -6.55
C THR A 165 -1.50 -5.60 -6.84
N CYS A 166 -1.84 -4.74 -5.88
CA CYS A 166 -2.85 -3.70 -6.08
C CYS A 166 -2.44 -2.64 -7.11
N LYS A 167 -1.15 -2.34 -7.25
CA LYS A 167 -0.62 -1.47 -8.31
C LYS A 167 -0.84 -2.05 -9.69
N ILE A 168 -0.50 -3.33 -9.86
CA ILE A 168 -0.47 -3.99 -11.16
C ILE A 168 -1.89 -4.32 -11.62
N TYR A 169 -2.70 -4.90 -10.75
CA TYR A 169 -4.00 -5.44 -11.12
C TYR A 169 -5.18 -4.52 -10.79
N GLY A 170 -4.96 -3.51 -9.94
CA GLY A 170 -6.02 -2.66 -9.41
C GLY A 170 -6.84 -3.40 -8.35
N CYS A 171 -6.77 -2.94 -7.11
CA CYS A 171 -7.63 -3.45 -6.04
C CYS A 171 -8.99 -2.75 -6.08
N GLU A 172 -10.06 -3.55 -6.10
CA GLU A 172 -11.44 -3.08 -6.20
C GLU A 172 -11.90 -2.45 -4.87
N LYS A 173 -12.76 -1.44 -4.96
CA LYS A 173 -13.43 -0.90 -3.79
C LYS A 173 -14.45 -1.93 -3.30
N VAL A 174 -14.44 -2.13 -2.00
CA VAL A 174 -15.37 -2.99 -1.28
C VAL A 174 -16.40 -2.09 -0.60
N GLU A 175 -17.68 -2.35 -0.86
CA GLU A 175 -18.82 -1.63 -0.27
C GLU A 175 -19.43 -2.40 0.91
#